data_AF-A0AAF0ULF3-F1
#
_entry.id   AF-A0AAF0ULF3-F1
#
_cell.length_a   1.000
_cell.length_b   1.000
_cell.length_c   1.000
_cell.angle_alpha   90.00
_cell.angle_beta   90.00
_cell.angle_gamma   90.00
#
_symmetry.space_group_name_H-M   'P 1'
#
loop_
_entity.id
_entity.type
_entity.pdbx_description
1 polymer ?
#
loop_
_entity_poly.entity_id
_entity_poly.type
_entity_poly.pdbx_seq_one_letter_code
_entity_poly.pdbx_strand_id
1 'polypeptide(L)'
;MLSKFSPTFVYKAHICRHLSQDACGCTHLVLWLDCDREGKNICFEVIVCTGFHTSDGRRIYRARFSSVTEKDILKAMNSLAERNRDEALSVDARQEIDLKVGVAFTRFQTSHFNGKYGNLDARVISPCSGGV
;
A
#
# COMPACT_ATOMS: atom_id res chain seq x y z
N MET A 1 13.43 -37.47 0.85
CA MET A 1 13.84 -36.20 0.20
C MET A 1 12.62 -35.35 -0.20
N LEU A 2 11.58 -35.23 0.64
CA LEU A 2 10.39 -34.40 0.35
C LEU A 2 9.66 -34.04 1.66
N SER A 3 10.23 -33.19 2.51
CA SER A 3 9.52 -32.81 3.76
C SER A 3 9.81 -31.40 4.28
N LYS A 4 10.17 -30.44 3.43
CA LYS A 4 10.32 -29.04 3.85
C LYS A 4 9.74 -28.03 2.85
N PHE A 5 8.56 -28.31 2.29
CA PHE A 5 7.74 -27.21 1.78
C PHE A 5 7.00 -26.60 2.96
N SER A 6 7.47 -25.44 3.42
CA SER A 6 6.75 -24.66 4.44
C SER A 6 5.30 -24.45 3.97
N PRO A 7 4.29 -24.56 4.86
CA PRO A 7 2.89 -24.37 4.51
C PRO A 7 2.62 -23.01 3.82
N THR A 8 3.44 -22.01 4.12
CA THR A 8 3.44 -20.69 3.47
C THR A 8 3.73 -20.74 1.96
N PHE A 9 4.61 -21.63 1.51
CA PHE A 9 4.92 -21.78 0.08
C PHE A 9 3.77 -22.43 -0.68
N VAL A 10 3.14 -23.46 -0.08
CA VAL A 10 1.98 -24.14 -0.65
C VAL A 10 0.80 -23.17 -0.78
N TYR A 11 0.57 -22.35 0.25
CA TYR A 11 -0.50 -21.35 0.25
C TYR A 11 -0.29 -20.27 -0.83
N LYS A 12 0.93 -19.76 -0.97
CA LYS A 12 1.30 -18.78 -2.01
C LYS A 12 1.11 -19.35 -3.42
N ALA A 13 1.50 -20.60 -3.64
CA ALA A 13 1.33 -21.28 -4.93
C ALA A 13 -0.14 -21.50 -5.30
N HIS A 14 -0.99 -21.83 -4.31
CA HIS A 14 -2.42 -22.03 -4.51
C HIS A 14 -3.14 -20.72 -4.89
N ILE A 15 -2.82 -19.62 -4.20
CA ILE A 15 -3.37 -18.29 -4.51
C ILE A 15 -2.98 -17.85 -5.91
N CYS A 16 -1.71 -18.00 -6.28
CA CYS A 16 -1.25 -17.60 -7.61
C CYS A 16 -1.92 -18.39 -8.73
N ARG A 17 -2.15 -19.70 -8.53
CA ARG A 17 -2.88 -20.53 -9.49
C ARG A 17 -4.34 -20.09 -9.64
N HIS A 18 -5.04 -19.82 -8.54
CA HIS A 18 -6.41 -19.31 -8.60
C HIS A 18 -6.47 -17.94 -9.28
N LEU A 19 -5.60 -17.00 -8.90
CA LEU A 19 -5.54 -15.68 -9.53
C LEU A 19 -5.27 -15.76 -11.02
N SER A 20 -4.39 -16.66 -11.47
CA SER A 20 -4.12 -16.89 -12.89
C SER A 20 -5.34 -17.46 -13.63
N GLN A 21 -6.07 -18.38 -13.00
CA GLN A 21 -7.29 -18.97 -13.57
C GLN A 21 -8.42 -17.93 -13.66
N ASP A 22 -8.64 -17.14 -12.62
CA ASP A 22 -9.67 -16.10 -12.59
C ASP A 22 -9.33 -14.94 -13.54
N ALA A 23 -8.05 -14.64 -13.71
CA ALA A 23 -7.58 -13.65 -14.67
C ALA A 23 -7.65 -14.15 -16.14
N CYS A 24 -7.82 -15.46 -16.36
CA CYS A 24 -7.86 -16.04 -17.69
C CYS A 24 -9.15 -15.60 -18.41
N GLY A 25 -8.99 -14.77 -19.44
CA GLY A 25 -10.10 -14.19 -20.19
C GLY A 25 -10.50 -12.78 -19.75
N CYS A 26 -9.91 -12.26 -18.67
CA CYS A 26 -10.05 -10.86 -18.29
C CYS A 26 -9.18 -9.97 -19.20
N THR A 27 -9.72 -8.82 -19.59
CA THR A 27 -9.01 -7.78 -20.36
C THR A 27 -8.53 -6.63 -19.49
N HIS A 28 -9.16 -6.43 -18.32
CA HIS A 28 -8.87 -5.34 -17.41
C HIS A 28 -8.59 -5.93 -16.01
N LEU A 29 -7.49 -5.50 -15.39
CA LEU A 29 -7.14 -5.86 -14.01
C LEU A 29 -7.13 -4.57 -13.18
N VAL A 30 -7.91 -4.52 -12.10
CA VAL A 30 -7.97 -3.36 -11.20
C VAL A 30 -7.42 -3.75 -9.83
N LEU A 31 -6.35 -3.07 -9.41
CA LEU A 31 -5.67 -3.34 -8.15
C LEU A 31 -6.22 -2.40 -7.05
N TRP A 32 -6.80 -2.99 -6.02
CA TRP A 32 -7.42 -2.32 -4.86
C TRP A 32 -6.59 -2.44 -3.56
N LEU A 33 -5.29 -2.65 -3.70
CA LEU A 33 -4.39 -2.79 -2.57
C LEU A 33 -4.05 -1.43 -1.95
N ASP A 34 -3.70 -1.45 -0.66
CA ASP A 34 -3.36 -0.25 0.10
C ASP A 34 -2.22 0.55 -0.57
N CYS A 35 -2.29 1.87 -0.39
CA CYS A 35 -1.36 2.82 -1.01
C CYS A 35 -0.04 2.96 -0.22
N ASP A 36 0.48 1.88 0.33
CA ASP A 36 1.73 1.83 1.10
C ASP A 36 2.82 1.04 0.37
N ARG A 37 4.00 0.92 0.99
CA ARG A 37 5.14 0.22 0.39
C ARG A 37 4.85 -1.29 0.26
N GLU A 38 4.12 -1.86 1.20
CA GLU A 38 3.79 -3.29 1.21
C GLU A 38 2.75 -3.64 0.14
N GLY A 39 1.67 -2.87 0.04
CA GLY A 39 0.63 -2.99 -0.98
C GLY A 39 1.16 -2.81 -2.40
N LYS A 40 2.18 -1.96 -2.61
CA LYS A 40 2.90 -1.86 -3.90
C LYS A 40 3.67 -3.13 -4.24
N ASN A 41 4.36 -3.73 -3.27
CA ASN A 41 5.11 -4.95 -3.48
C ASN A 41 4.18 -6.12 -3.82
N ILE A 42 3.08 -6.23 -3.05
CA ILE A 42 2.03 -7.23 -3.28
C ILE A 42 1.35 -7.01 -4.65
N CYS A 43 1.08 -5.76 -5.05
CA CYS A 43 0.54 -5.45 -6.39
C CYS A 43 1.38 -6.07 -7.51
N PHE A 44 2.71 -5.92 -7.43
CA PHE A 44 3.61 -6.48 -8.42
C PHE A 44 3.58 -8.01 -8.44
N GLU A 45 3.58 -8.64 -7.27
CA GLU A 45 3.45 -10.10 -7.18
C GLU A 45 2.14 -10.61 -7.78
N VAL A 46 1.02 -9.91 -7.53
CA VAL A 46 -0.29 -10.27 -8.09
C VAL A 46 -0.32 -10.13 -9.61
N ILE A 47 0.27 -9.08 -10.18
CA ILE A 47 0.36 -8.94 -11.64
C ILE A 47 1.16 -10.10 -12.24
N VAL A 48 2.29 -10.46 -11.62
CA VAL A 48 3.13 -11.59 -12.06
C VAL A 48 2.37 -12.91 -11.94
N CYS A 49 1.64 -13.13 -10.84
CA CYS A 49 0.85 -14.35 -10.64
C CYS A 49 -0.35 -14.46 -11.58
N THR A 50 -1.00 -13.35 -11.93
CA THR A 50 -2.13 -13.33 -12.88
C THR A 50 -1.68 -13.47 -14.34
N GLY A 51 -0.40 -13.24 -14.64
CA GLY A 51 0.13 -13.26 -16.00
C GLY A 51 -0.40 -12.10 -16.86
N PHE A 52 -0.84 -11.00 -16.22
CA PHE A 52 -1.33 -9.83 -16.93
C PHE A 52 -0.16 -9.03 -17.51
N HIS A 53 -0.01 -9.09 -18.83
CA HIS A 53 0.96 -8.29 -19.57
C HIS A 53 0.27 -7.24 -20.43
N THR A 54 0.76 -6.00 -20.36
CA THR A 54 0.25 -4.86 -21.14
C THR A 54 0.41 -5.04 -22.65
N SER A 55 1.30 -5.95 -23.08
CA SER A 55 1.53 -6.30 -24.49
C SER A 55 0.30 -6.92 -25.18
N ASP A 56 -0.59 -7.54 -24.41
CA ASP A 56 -1.67 -8.38 -24.98
C ASP A 56 -2.97 -7.60 -25.19
N GLY A 57 -2.90 -6.26 -25.25
CA GLY A 57 -4.08 -5.38 -25.23
C GLY A 57 -4.83 -5.37 -23.90
N ARG A 58 -4.25 -5.99 -22.86
CA ARG A 58 -4.79 -6.03 -21.51
C ARG A 58 -4.35 -4.81 -20.72
N ARG A 59 -5.27 -4.21 -19.97
CA ARG A 59 -5.02 -2.98 -19.20
C ARG A 59 -4.97 -3.25 -17.70
N ILE A 60 -4.03 -2.59 -17.03
CA ILE A 60 -3.86 -2.69 -15.57
C ILE A 60 -4.11 -1.32 -14.96
N TYR A 61 -5.09 -1.25 -14.06
CA TYR A 61 -5.47 -0.07 -13.32
C TYR A 61 -5.09 -0.21 -11.87
N ARG A 62 -4.82 0.93 -11.24
CA ARG A 62 -4.61 1.01 -9.79
C ARG A 62 -5.65 1.95 -9.21
N ALA A 63 -6.49 1.44 -8.32
CA ALA A 63 -7.35 2.28 -7.51
C ALA A 63 -6.50 3.00 -6.47
N ARG A 64 -6.74 4.31 -6.32
CA ARG A 64 -6.08 5.14 -5.31
C ARG A 64 -7.16 5.65 -4.36
N PHE A 65 -7.14 5.14 -3.13
CA PHE A 65 -8.03 5.57 -2.06
C PHE A 65 -7.20 5.87 -0.81
N SER A 66 -7.61 6.89 -0.06
CA SER A 66 -6.95 7.26 1.20
C SER A 66 -7.64 6.64 2.41
N SER A 67 -8.90 6.23 2.26
CA SER A 67 -9.72 5.63 3.30
C SER A 67 -10.78 4.72 2.70
N VAL A 68 -11.25 3.75 3.48
CA VAL A 68 -12.34 2.82 3.11
C VAL A 68 -13.69 3.48 3.41
N THR A 69 -13.90 4.67 2.86
CA THR A 69 -15.19 5.37 2.92
C THR A 69 -15.88 5.31 1.56
N GLU A 70 -17.21 5.30 1.55
CA GLU A 70 -17.99 5.24 0.30
C GLU A 70 -17.60 6.34 -0.69
N LYS A 71 -17.42 7.58 -0.18
CA LYS A 71 -17.01 8.73 -1.00
C LYS A 71 -15.65 8.50 -1.66
N ASP A 72 -14.67 8.00 -0.91
CA ASP A 72 -13.33 7.75 -1.43
C ASP A 72 -13.29 6.58 -2.40
N ILE A 73 -14.07 5.52 -2.16
CA ILE A 73 -14.18 4.37 -3.07
C ILE A 73 -14.82 4.78 -4.39
N LEU A 74 -15.92 5.54 -4.34
CA LEU A 74 -16.57 6.07 -5.54
C LEU A 74 -15.65 7.01 -6.32
N LYS A 75 -14.90 7.87 -5.61
CA LYS A 75 -13.90 8.72 -6.23
C LYS A 75 -12.78 7.92 -6.88
N ALA A 76 -12.30 6.86 -6.22
CA ALA A 76 -11.27 5.97 -6.74
C ALA A 76 -11.75 5.19 -7.97
N MET A 77 -13.01 4.73 -7.98
CA MET A 77 -13.64 4.08 -9.15
C MET A 77 -13.74 5.02 -10.35
N ASN A 78 -14.10 6.29 -10.12
CA ASN A 78 -14.19 7.29 -11.19
C ASN A 78 -12.82 7.79 -11.67
N SER A 79 -11.78 7.62 -10.85
CA SER A 79 -10.41 8.07 -11.11
C SER A 79 -9.43 6.90 -11.16
N LEU A 80 -9.83 5.79 -11.80
CA LEU A 80 -8.94 4.65 -12.02
C LEU A 80 -7.80 5.07 -12.94
N ALA A 81 -6.60 5.18 -12.37
CA ALA A 81 -5.41 5.51 -13.14
C ALA A 81 -4.84 4.22 -13.76
N GLU A 82 -4.66 4.24 -15.08
CA GLU A 82 -3.80 3.27 -15.76
C GLU A 82 -2.38 3.41 -15.18
N ARG A 83 -1.64 2.31 -15.05
CA ARG A 83 -0.30 2.34 -14.43
C ARG A 83 0.70 3.14 -15.28
N ASN A 84 0.65 4.47 -15.24
CA ASN A 84 1.77 5.31 -15.62
C ASN A 84 2.82 5.19 -14.52
N ARG A 85 3.93 4.50 -14.83
CA ARG A 85 4.97 4.17 -13.86
C ARG A 85 5.56 5.43 -13.23
N ASP A 86 5.71 6.49 -14.01
CA ASP A 86 6.35 7.74 -13.57
C ASP A 86 5.45 8.53 -12.61
N GLU A 87 4.15 8.57 -12.88
CA GLU A 87 3.17 9.22 -12.00
C GLU A 87 2.97 8.42 -10.71
N ALA A 88 3.01 7.09 -10.78
CA ALA A 88 3.01 6.27 -9.57
C ALA A 88 4.25 6.52 -8.72
N LEU A 89 5.44 6.55 -9.33
CA LEU A 89 6.70 6.80 -8.62
C LEU A 89 6.76 8.19 -7.96
N SER A 90 6.22 9.23 -8.61
CA SER A 90 6.23 10.58 -8.04
C SER A 90 5.33 10.72 -6.82
N VAL A 91 4.12 10.14 -6.86
CA VAL A 91 3.19 10.11 -5.72
C VAL A 91 3.76 9.28 -4.57
N ASP A 92 4.40 8.15 -4.90
CA ASP A 92 5.06 7.28 -3.94
C ASP A 92 6.21 7.98 -3.22
N ALA A 93 7.06 8.69 -3.97
CA ALA A 93 8.14 9.50 -3.42
C ALA A 93 7.61 10.59 -2.49
N ARG A 94 6.51 11.25 -2.87
CA ARG A 94 5.89 12.31 -2.05
C ARG A 94 5.36 11.77 -0.72
N GLN A 95 4.65 10.64 -0.73
CA GLN A 95 4.18 10.01 0.52
C GLN A 95 5.33 9.63 1.44
N GLU A 96 6.43 9.10 0.90
CA GLU A 96 7.60 8.73 1.71
C GLU A 96 8.30 9.96 2.31
N ILE A 97 8.41 11.05 1.54
CA ILE A 97 8.95 12.32 2.02
C ILE A 97 8.05 12.92 3.09
N ASP A 98 6.75 13.02 2.84
CA ASP A 98 5.76 13.61 3.76
C ASP A 98 5.77 12.86 5.12
N LEU A 99 5.86 11.52 5.10
CA LEU A 99 5.96 10.71 6.31
C LEU A 99 7.28 10.96 7.06
N LYS A 100 8.42 10.95 6.36
CA LYS A 100 9.74 11.14 6.99
C LYS A 100 9.88 12.55 7.57
N VAL A 101 9.44 13.56 6.83
CA VAL A 101 9.44 14.96 7.28
C VAL A 101 8.49 15.13 8.47
N GLY A 102 7.28 14.56 8.41
CA GLY A 102 6.33 14.57 9.52
C GLY A 102 6.91 13.97 10.80
N VAL A 103 7.49 12.77 10.73
CA VAL A 103 8.13 12.11 11.88
C VAL A 103 9.33 12.92 12.40
N ALA A 104 10.16 13.47 11.51
CA ALA A 104 11.31 14.29 11.91
C ALA A 104 10.88 15.57 12.62
N PHE A 105 9.87 16.27 12.11
CA PHE A 105 9.31 17.48 12.73
C PHE A 105 8.64 17.19 14.06
N THR A 106 7.85 16.11 14.16
CA THR A 106 7.25 15.70 15.43
C THR A 106 8.35 15.40 16.46
N ARG A 107 9.37 14.62 16.10
CA ARG A 107 10.51 14.32 17.01
C ARG A 107 11.29 15.57 17.42
N PHE A 108 11.52 16.51 16.49
CA PHE A 108 12.21 17.76 16.78
C PHE A 108 11.41 18.63 17.75
N GLN A 109 10.09 18.79 17.54
CA GLN A 109 9.23 19.56 18.43
C GLN A 109 9.11 18.90 19.81
N THR A 110 8.96 17.58 19.88
CA THR A 110 8.95 16.86 21.17
C THR A 110 10.28 17.03 21.89
N SER A 111 11.43 16.93 21.21
CA SER A 111 12.75 17.11 21.86
C SER A 111 13.06 18.56 22.23
N HIS A 112 12.54 19.56 21.51
CA HIS A 112 12.79 20.98 21.79
C HIS A 112 11.88 21.53 22.91
N PHE A 113 10.73 20.91 23.16
CA PHE A 113 9.82 21.25 24.27
C PHE A 113 10.01 20.37 25.52
N ASN A 114 10.70 19.23 25.43
CA ASN A 114 11.04 18.37 26.57
C ASN A 114 12.22 18.96 27.38
N GLY A 115 11.95 20.05 28.09
CA GLY A 115 12.93 20.75 28.94
C GLY A 115 12.66 22.23 29.21
N LYS A 116 11.65 22.87 28.58
CA LYS A 116 11.32 24.29 28.80
C LYS A 116 10.17 24.57 29.76
N TYR A 117 9.38 23.56 30.14
CA TYR A 117 8.32 23.68 31.14
C TYR A 117 8.46 22.54 32.15
N GLY A 118 8.92 22.87 33.37
CA GLY A 118 9.23 21.89 34.43
C GLY A 118 8.01 21.19 35.06
N ASN A 119 6.86 21.14 34.38
CA ASN A 119 5.67 20.47 34.91
C ASN A 119 4.64 20.06 33.84
N LEU A 120 5.08 19.50 32.70
CA LEU A 120 4.18 18.81 31.78
C LEU A 120 4.80 17.48 31.38
N ASP A 121 4.11 16.41 31.76
CA ASP A 121 4.50 15.01 31.62
C ASP A 121 4.75 14.66 30.15
N ALA A 122 6.03 14.62 29.76
CA ALA A 122 6.50 14.48 28.38
C ALA A 122 6.34 13.05 27.81
N ARG A 123 5.43 12.25 28.38
CA ARG A 123 5.20 10.86 27.98
C ARG A 123 4.07 10.64 26.99
N VAL A 124 3.27 11.66 26.67
CA VAL A 124 2.10 11.47 25.79
C VAL A 124 2.02 12.55 24.71
N ILE A 125 2.90 12.48 23.73
CA ILE A 125 2.62 13.04 22.39
C ILE A 125 3.01 11.99 21.36
N SER A 126 2.26 10.89 21.34
CA SER A 126 2.17 9.96 20.20
C SER A 126 0.78 10.13 19.59
N PRO A 127 0.60 10.22 18.26
CA PRO A 127 -0.72 10.56 17.69
C PRO A 127 -1.75 9.44 17.75
N CYS A 128 -1.45 8.28 18.33
CA CYS A 128 -2.38 7.16 18.37
C CYS A 128 -2.37 6.46 19.73
N SER A 129 -3.59 6.29 20.25
CA SER A 129 -4.00 5.47 21.39
C SER A 129 -3.98 6.15 22.77
N GLY A 130 -5.10 6.80 23.11
CA GLY A 130 -5.53 6.99 24.49
C GLY A 130 -6.29 5.76 25.01
N GLY A 131 -6.18 5.50 26.31
CA GLY A 131 -7.01 4.52 27.03
C GLY A 131 -6.28 3.90 28.22
N VAL A 132 -6.35 4.51 29.40
CA VAL A 132 -7.29 4.23 30.50
C VAL A 132 -7.18 5.33 31.56
#